data_AF-A0A2N9HN01-F1
#
_entry.id   AF-A0A2N9HN01-F1
#
_cell.length_a   1.000
_cell.length_b   1.000
_cell.length_c   1.000
_cell.angle_alpha   90.00
_cell.angle_beta   90.00
_cell.angle_gamma   90.00
#
_symmetry.space_group_name_H-M   'P 1'
#
loop_
_entity.id
_entity.type
_entity.pdbx_description
1 polymer ?
#
loop_
_entity_poly.entity_id
_entity_poly.type
_entity_poly.pdbx_seq_one_letter_code
_entity_poly.pdbx_strand_id
1 'polypeptide(L)'
;MAVRKPGLIALFDVDGTLTAPRKDVTPKMLEFMRELRKVMTVGIVGGSDHSKISEQLGKTVIDDYDYVFSENGLVAHKDGKLIGTQEIINFTLHYLADLDIPIKRGTFIEFRSGMLNISPIGRNCSQEERDDFEKYDKVFPQGWDKTYCFEIPR
;
A
#
# COMPACT_ATOMS: atom_id res chain seq x y z
N MET A 1 10.27 32.22 -7.27
CA MET A 1 10.17 30.75 -7.32
C MET A 1 8.71 30.39 -7.45
N ALA A 2 8.34 29.42 -8.30
CA ALA A 2 6.94 28.99 -8.39
C ALA A 2 6.52 28.41 -7.03
N VAL A 3 5.44 28.92 -6.45
CA VAL A 3 4.89 28.38 -5.21
C VAL A 3 4.24 27.05 -5.54
N ARG A 4 4.63 25.97 -4.84
CA ARG A 4 3.99 24.65 -4.97
C ARG A 4 2.48 24.83 -4.78
N LYS A 5 1.67 24.37 -5.74
CA LYS A 5 0.21 24.42 -5.61
C LYS A 5 -0.24 23.54 -4.42
N PRO A 6 -0.81 24.13 -3.35
CA PRO A 6 -1.27 23.35 -2.22
C PRO A 6 -2.46 22.47 -2.64
N GLY A 7 -2.51 21.24 -2.14
CA GLY A 7 -3.61 20.30 -2.39
C GLY A 7 -3.58 19.61 -3.77
N LEU A 8 -2.53 19.78 -4.58
CA LEU A 8 -2.40 19.11 -5.88
C LEU A 8 -1.16 18.20 -5.89
N ILE A 9 -1.36 16.93 -6.27
CA ILE A 9 -0.31 15.92 -6.41
C ILE A 9 -0.35 15.38 -7.83
N ALA A 10 0.81 15.29 -8.49
CA ALA A 10 0.95 14.51 -9.71
C ALA A 10 1.45 13.11 -9.34
N LEU A 11 0.60 12.11 -9.55
CA LEU A 11 0.89 10.72 -9.25
C LEU A 11 1.06 9.94 -10.55
N PHE A 12 2.19 9.25 -10.70
CA PHE A 12 2.54 8.54 -11.92
C PHE A 12 2.68 7.05 -11.67
N ASP A 13 2.15 6.24 -12.59
CA ASP A 13 2.54 4.84 -12.69
C ASP A 13 4.03 4.73 -13.09
N VAL A 14 4.67 3.59 -12.82
CA VAL A 14 6.09 3.38 -13.11
C VAL A 14 6.29 2.80 -14.51
N ASP A 15 5.96 1.52 -14.70
CA ASP A 15 6.26 0.77 -15.93
C ASP A 15 5.32 1.17 -17.06
N GLY A 16 5.85 1.59 -18.20
CA GLY A 16 5.06 2.05 -19.34
C GLY A 16 4.59 3.51 -19.25
N THR A 17 4.78 4.19 -18.12
CA THR A 17 4.48 5.62 -17.94
C THR A 17 5.77 6.44 -17.78
N LEU A 18 6.56 6.20 -16.72
CA LEU A 18 7.84 6.88 -16.51
C LEU A 18 8.99 6.18 -17.24
N THR A 19 8.87 4.88 -17.43
CA THR A 19 9.84 4.07 -18.18
C THR A 19 9.19 3.43 -19.39
N ALA A 20 10.00 3.09 -20.40
CA ALA A 20 9.55 2.11 -21.38
C ALA A 20 9.32 0.75 -20.67
N PRO A 21 8.41 -0.10 -21.18
CA PRO A 21 8.09 -1.38 -20.55
C PRO A 21 9.35 -2.21 -20.26
N ARG A 22 9.54 -2.57 -18.99
CA ARG A 22 10.66 -3.37 -18.45
C ARG A 22 12.06 -2.78 -18.74
N LYS A 23 12.15 -1.46 -18.91
CA LYS A 23 13.42 -0.75 -19.09
C LYS A 23 13.64 0.27 -17.98
N ASP A 24 14.88 0.72 -17.87
CA ASP A 24 15.28 1.78 -16.95
C ASP A 24 14.79 3.14 -17.46
N VAL A 25 14.61 4.06 -16.52
CA VAL A 25 14.26 5.45 -16.79
C VAL A 25 15.36 6.16 -17.57
N THR A 26 14.96 7.02 -18.50
CA THR A 26 15.93 7.83 -19.25
C THR A 26 16.42 9.01 -18.41
N PRO A 27 17.67 9.48 -18.60
CA PRO A 27 18.17 10.67 -17.89
C PRO A 27 17.30 11.91 -18.12
N LYS A 28 16.75 12.06 -19.33
CA LYS A 28 15.83 13.15 -19.69
C LYS A 28 14.53 13.10 -18.87
N MET A 29 13.99 11.91 -18.61
CA MET A 29 12.80 11.76 -17.76
C MET A 29 13.13 12.08 -16.31
N LEU A 30 14.26 11.60 -15.77
CA LEU A 30 14.69 11.94 -14.41
C LEU A 30 14.86 13.46 -14.22
N GLU A 31 15.47 14.14 -15.18
CA GLU A 31 15.61 15.60 -15.17
C GLU A 31 14.24 16.29 -15.19
N PHE A 32 13.32 15.84 -16.05
CA PHE A 32 11.96 16.35 -16.10
C PHE A 32 11.23 16.20 -14.76
N MET A 33 11.30 15.01 -14.14
CA MET A 33 10.66 14.76 -12.85
C MET A 33 11.23 15.64 -11.73
N ARG A 34 12.55 15.89 -11.74
CA ARG A 34 13.21 16.81 -10.81
C ARG A 34 12.73 18.25 -10.98
N GLU A 35 12.61 18.74 -12.21
CA GLU A 35 12.06 20.08 -12.46
C GLU A 35 10.58 20.17 -12.08
N LEU A 36 9.79 19.12 -12.34
CA LEU A 36 8.39 19.04 -11.96
C LEU A 36 8.21 19.12 -10.43
N ARG A 37 9.07 18.42 -9.67
CA ARG A 37 9.05 18.43 -8.20
C ARG A 37 9.33 19.81 -7.59
N LYS A 38 10.02 20.71 -8.30
CA LYS A 38 10.23 22.08 -7.83
C LYS A 38 8.94 22.91 -7.85
N VAL A 39 8.00 22.58 -8.74
CA VAL A 39 6.78 23.38 -8.95
C VAL A 39 5.51 22.73 -8.40
N MET A 40 5.52 21.43 -8.13
CA MET A 40 4.40 20.71 -7.50
C MET A 40 4.85 19.49 -6.71
N THR A 41 3.93 18.94 -5.91
CA THR A 41 4.13 17.66 -5.24
C THR A 41 4.05 16.52 -6.25
N VAL A 42 5.07 15.65 -6.25
CA VAL A 42 5.19 14.54 -7.19
C VAL A 42 5.29 13.23 -6.42
N GLY A 43 4.49 12.25 -6.85
CA GLY A 43 4.58 10.89 -6.35
C GLY A 43 4.61 9.85 -7.46
N ILE A 44 5.06 8.65 -7.11
CA ILE A 44 4.98 7.47 -7.97
C ILE A 44 4.17 6.38 -7.30
N VAL A 45 3.47 5.57 -8.09
CA VAL A 45 2.76 4.38 -7.65
C VAL A 45 3.09 3.22 -8.57
N GLY A 46 3.37 2.05 -8.02
CA GLY A 46 3.60 0.84 -8.81
C GLY A 46 3.16 -0.40 -8.06
N GLY A 47 2.67 -1.40 -8.79
CA GLY A 47 2.31 -2.70 -8.20
C GLY A 47 3.50 -3.58 -7.81
N SER A 48 4.69 -3.22 -8.29
CA SER A 48 5.94 -3.90 -7.96
C SER A 48 6.43 -3.55 -6.56
N ASP A 49 7.29 -4.40 -6.00
CA ASP A 49 8.04 -4.09 -4.78
C ASP A 49 9.02 -2.92 -4.97
N HIS A 50 9.54 -2.40 -3.86
CA HIS A 50 10.48 -1.30 -3.85
C HIS A 50 11.78 -1.60 -4.63
N SER A 51 12.28 -2.84 -4.57
CA SER A 51 13.51 -3.26 -5.26
C SER A 51 13.37 -3.09 -6.77
N LYS A 52 12.27 -3.57 -7.34
CA LYS A 52 12.00 -3.49 -8.77
C LYS A 52 11.70 -2.08 -9.24
N ILE A 53 11.01 -1.28 -8.43
CA ILE A 53 10.86 0.16 -8.71
C ILE A 53 12.23 0.86 -8.71
N SER A 54 13.14 0.49 -7.80
CA SER A 54 14.49 1.04 -7.71
C SER A 54 15.39 0.62 -8.87
N GLU A 55 15.19 -0.58 -9.43
CA GLU A 55 15.84 -0.98 -10.69
C GLU A 55 15.43 -0.05 -11.83
N GLN A 56 14.13 0.25 -11.96
CA GLN A 56 13.61 1.07 -13.05
C GLN A 56 13.92 2.56 -12.91
N LEU A 57 13.80 3.12 -11.69
CA LEU A 57 13.88 4.55 -11.45
C LEU A 57 15.21 5.00 -10.80
N GLY A 58 16.05 4.05 -10.40
CA GLY A 58 17.31 4.32 -9.69
C GLY A 58 17.19 4.12 -8.18
N LYS A 59 18.35 3.93 -7.54
CA LYS A 59 18.47 3.57 -6.12
C LYS A 59 18.02 4.68 -5.15
N THR A 60 17.94 5.92 -5.61
CA THR A 60 17.56 7.10 -4.82
C THR A 60 16.08 7.42 -4.91
N VAL A 61 15.26 6.51 -5.47
CA VAL A 61 13.83 6.74 -5.75
C VAL A 61 13.04 7.26 -4.55
N ILE A 62 13.32 6.78 -3.33
CA ILE A 62 12.65 7.20 -2.09
C ILE A 62 12.87 8.70 -1.80
N ASP A 63 14.01 9.25 -2.19
CA ASP A 63 14.39 10.64 -1.95
C ASP A 63 14.13 11.55 -3.16
N ASP A 64 14.04 10.97 -4.37
CA ASP A 64 13.82 11.71 -5.61
C ASP A 64 12.38 12.23 -5.75
N TYR A 65 11.41 11.58 -5.10
CA TYR A 65 9.98 11.93 -5.14
C TYR A 65 9.46 12.36 -3.75
N ASP A 66 8.38 13.15 -3.71
CA ASP A 66 7.76 13.51 -2.42
C ASP A 66 6.98 12.32 -1.84
N TYR A 67 6.41 11.47 -2.70
CA TYR A 67 5.72 10.23 -2.34
C TYR A 67 6.18 9.04 -3.18
N VAL A 68 6.40 7.88 -2.55
CA VAL A 68 6.71 6.63 -3.24
C VAL A 68 5.81 5.52 -2.72
N PHE A 69 4.91 5.04 -3.58
CA PHE A 69 3.97 3.97 -3.29
C PHE A 69 4.38 2.70 -4.05
N SER A 70 5.05 1.77 -3.36
CA SER A 70 5.29 0.42 -3.87
C SER A 70 4.15 -0.51 -3.47
N GLU A 71 4.03 -1.65 -4.17
CA GLU A 71 3.02 -2.67 -3.87
C GLU A 71 1.59 -2.09 -3.88
N ASN A 72 1.30 -1.23 -4.87
CA ASN A 72 0.04 -0.49 -5.00
C ASN A 72 -0.27 0.42 -3.79
N GLY A 73 0.77 0.93 -3.12
CA GLY A 73 0.63 1.81 -1.96
C GLY A 73 0.52 1.10 -0.63
N LEU A 74 0.64 -0.23 -0.60
CA LEU A 74 0.80 -0.97 0.65
C LEU A 74 2.04 -0.50 1.43
N VAL A 75 3.11 -0.18 0.70
CA VAL A 75 4.31 0.42 1.25
C VAL A 75 4.40 1.84 0.71
N ALA A 76 4.20 2.81 1.59
CA ALA A 76 4.21 4.22 1.25
C ALA A 76 5.35 4.95 1.96
N HIS A 77 6.16 5.68 1.19
CA HIS A 77 7.13 6.63 1.71
C HIS A 77 6.70 8.05 1.37
N LYS A 78 6.94 8.98 2.29
CA LYS A 78 6.81 10.43 2.08
C LYS A 78 8.06 11.12 2.61
N ASP A 79 8.66 11.97 1.78
CA ASP A 79 9.88 12.72 2.12
C ASP A 79 10.98 11.81 2.69
N GLY A 80 11.21 10.67 2.02
CA GLY A 80 12.20 9.68 2.45
C GLY A 80 11.78 8.78 3.62
N LYS A 81 10.64 9.06 4.28
CA LYS A 81 10.20 8.35 5.49
C LYS A 81 9.05 7.41 5.18
N LEU A 82 9.10 6.19 5.70
CA LEU A 82 7.99 5.25 5.63
C LEU A 82 6.79 5.82 6.42
N ILE A 83 5.65 5.99 5.74
CA ILE A 83 4.41 6.54 6.32
C ILE A 83 3.23 5.56 6.30
N GLY A 84 3.25 4.57 5.41
CA GLY A 84 2.13 3.65 5.24
C GLY A 84 2.63 2.23 5.18
N THR A 85 2.51 1.56 6.33
CA THR A 85 2.35 0.11 6.54
C THR A 85 1.74 -0.08 7.93
N GLN A 86 2.22 0.70 8.92
CA GLN A 86 1.88 0.50 10.33
C GLN A 86 0.45 0.89 10.73
N GLU A 87 -0.15 1.95 10.18
CA GLU A 87 -1.49 2.38 10.63
C GLU A 87 -2.58 1.35 10.27
N ILE A 88 -2.57 0.83 9.05
CA ILE A 88 -3.49 -0.23 8.63
C ILE A 88 -3.27 -1.52 9.42
N ILE A 89 -2.02 -1.87 9.72
CA ILE A 89 -1.68 -3.03 10.55
C ILE A 89 -2.22 -2.82 11.97
N ASN A 90 -1.93 -1.68 12.58
CA ASN A 90 -2.33 -1.38 13.96
C ASN A 90 -3.85 -1.34 14.09
N PHE A 91 -4.53 -0.67 13.17
CA PHE A 91 -5.99 -0.67 13.11
C PHE A 91 -6.54 -2.09 12.97
N THR A 92 -6.03 -2.87 12.01
CA THR A 92 -6.49 -4.24 11.77
C THR A 92 -6.25 -5.12 12.99
N LEU A 93 -5.09 -5.02 13.65
CA LEU A 93 -4.77 -5.80 14.84
C LEU A 93 -5.70 -5.45 16.01
N HIS A 94 -5.96 -4.16 16.26
CA HIS A 94 -6.94 -3.73 17.27
C HIS A 94 -8.33 -4.26 16.94
N TYR A 95 -8.78 -4.08 15.70
CA TYR A 95 -10.07 -4.54 15.24
C TYR A 95 -10.25 -6.05 15.42
N LEU A 96 -9.26 -6.84 14.97
CA LEU A 96 -9.29 -8.30 15.10
C LEU A 96 -9.17 -8.76 16.55
N ALA A 97 -8.50 -8.01 17.43
CA ALA A 97 -8.47 -8.29 18.86
C ALA A 97 -9.87 -8.17 19.48
N ASP A 98 -10.62 -7.14 19.08
CA ASP A 98 -11.96 -6.83 19.59
C ASP A 98 -13.08 -7.70 18.99
N LEU A 99 -12.83 -8.41 17.87
CA LEU A 99 -13.81 -9.31 17.28
C LEU A 99 -14.17 -10.49 18.21
N ASP A 100 -15.46 -10.67 18.48
CA ASP A 100 -15.97 -11.85 19.18
C ASP A 100 -16.30 -12.95 18.16
N ILE A 101 -15.36 -13.88 17.98
CA ILE A 101 -15.52 -15.04 17.09
C ILE A 101 -15.20 -16.34 17.84
N PRO A 102 -15.83 -17.47 17.49
CA PRO A 102 -15.74 -18.70 18.28
C PRO A 102 -14.31 -19.24 18.40
N ILE A 103 -13.49 -19.02 17.38
CA ILE A 103 -12.14 -19.56 17.28
C ILE A 103 -11.21 -18.50 16.68
N LYS A 104 -10.09 -18.24 17.37
CA LYS A 104 -8.94 -17.47 16.87
C LYS A 104 -7.70 -18.37 16.84
N ARG A 105 -6.89 -18.26 15.79
CA ARG A 105 -5.63 -18.99 15.59
C ARG A 105 -4.48 -18.00 15.42
N GLY A 106 -3.55 -18.26 14.51
CA GLY A 106 -2.42 -17.38 14.21
C GLY A 106 -2.40 -16.97 12.74
N THR A 107 -1.54 -16.02 12.39
CA THR A 107 -1.42 -15.46 11.04
C THR A 107 -2.70 -14.74 10.60
N PHE A 108 -3.08 -13.72 11.38
CA PHE A 108 -4.25 -12.87 11.12
C PHE A 108 -4.01 -11.85 10.01
N ILE A 109 -2.76 -11.39 9.86
CA ILE A 109 -2.30 -10.52 8.79
C ILE A 109 -1.11 -11.22 8.14
N GLU A 110 -1.22 -11.52 6.86
CA GLU A 110 -0.14 -12.09 6.06
C GLU A 110 0.23 -11.09 4.96
N PHE A 111 1.49 -10.67 4.97
CA PHE A 111 2.06 -9.84 3.91
C PHE A 111 2.30 -10.71 2.68
N ARG A 112 1.80 -10.24 1.54
CA ARG A 112 2.14 -10.77 0.23
C ARG A 112 2.58 -9.60 -0.63
N SER A 113 3.36 -9.89 -1.67
CA SER A 113 3.74 -8.88 -2.65
C SER A 113 2.50 -8.22 -3.25
N GLY A 114 2.30 -6.93 -2.97
CA GLY A 114 1.18 -6.15 -3.52
C GLY A 114 -0.15 -6.28 -2.76
N MET A 115 -0.23 -7.04 -1.66
CA MET A 115 -1.48 -7.18 -0.90
C MET A 115 -1.29 -7.63 0.55
N LEU A 116 -2.22 -7.21 1.40
CA LEU A 116 -2.41 -7.80 2.73
C LEU A 116 -3.52 -8.85 2.66
N ASN A 117 -3.22 -10.06 3.12
CA ASN A 117 -4.24 -11.05 3.38
C ASN A 117 -4.63 -10.97 4.86
N ILE A 118 -5.86 -10.56 5.14
CA ILE A 118 -6.39 -10.43 6.50
C ILE A 118 -7.39 -11.57 6.73
N SER A 119 -7.21 -12.31 7.82
CA SER A 119 -8.05 -13.44 8.19
C SER A 119 -8.44 -13.33 9.67
N PRO A 120 -9.72 -13.12 10.00
CA PRO A 120 -10.16 -12.99 11.40
C PRO A 120 -9.93 -14.25 12.24
N ILE A 121 -10.21 -15.44 11.68
CA ILE A 121 -9.89 -16.71 12.32
C ILE A 121 -8.37 -16.97 12.37
N GLY A 122 -7.60 -16.39 11.45
CA GLY A 122 -6.18 -16.62 11.26
C GLY A 122 -5.90 -17.78 10.30
N ARG A 123 -4.90 -17.63 9.43
CA ARG A 123 -4.58 -18.61 8.36
C ARG A 123 -4.03 -19.94 8.87
N ASN A 124 -3.60 -20.01 10.13
CA ASN A 124 -3.13 -21.25 10.74
C ASN A 124 -4.27 -22.15 11.25
N CYS A 125 -5.53 -21.86 10.92
CA CYS A 125 -6.65 -22.75 11.24
C CYS A 125 -6.63 -24.06 10.44
N SER A 126 -7.26 -25.09 10.99
CA SER A 126 -7.48 -26.35 10.27
C SER A 126 -8.54 -26.17 9.17
N GLN A 127 -8.64 -27.13 8.25
CA GLN A 127 -9.67 -27.09 7.21
C GLN A 127 -11.09 -27.15 7.82
N GLU A 128 -11.28 -27.97 8.85
CA GLU A 128 -12.55 -28.08 9.57
C GLU A 128 -12.94 -26.74 10.23
N GLU A 129 -11.99 -26.12 10.93
CA GLU A 129 -12.18 -24.79 11.55
C GLU A 129 -12.50 -23.72 10.50
N ARG A 130 -11.87 -23.81 9.33
CA ARG A 130 -12.12 -22.90 8.22
C ARG A 130 -13.52 -23.06 7.63
N ASP A 131 -13.97 -24.30 7.44
CA ASP A 131 -15.30 -24.60 6.92
C ASP A 131 -16.39 -24.14 7.92
N ASP A 132 -16.15 -24.31 9.22
CA ASP A 132 -17.05 -23.84 10.27
C ASP A 132 -17.04 -22.31 10.38
N PHE A 133 -15.89 -21.67 10.23
CA PHE A 133 -15.81 -20.21 10.16
C PHE A 133 -16.50 -19.65 8.91
N GLU A 134 -16.43 -20.34 7.77
CA GLU A 134 -17.14 -19.93 6.55
C GLU A 134 -18.66 -19.99 6.76
N LYS A 135 -19.17 -21.03 7.43
CA LYS A 135 -20.58 -21.10 7.82
C LYS A 135 -20.91 -19.95 8.77
N TYR A 136 -20.09 -19.71 9.78
CA TYR A 136 -20.26 -18.64 10.76
C TYR A 136 -20.32 -17.24 10.11
N ASP A 137 -19.38 -16.91 9.21
CA ASP A 137 -19.33 -15.60 8.52
C ASP A 137 -20.55 -15.36 7.62
N LYS A 138 -21.17 -16.42 7.08
CA LYS A 138 -22.38 -16.32 6.25
C LYS A 138 -23.64 -15.98 7.04
N VAL A 139 -23.74 -16.40 8.30
CA VAL A 139 -24.92 -16.17 9.14
C VAL A 139 -24.78 -14.94 10.04
N PHE A 140 -23.58 -14.39 10.19
CA PHE A 140 -23.34 -13.26 11.08
C PHE A 140 -23.97 -11.96 10.52
N PRO A 141 -25.02 -11.39 11.14
CA PRO A 141 -25.83 -10.38 10.44
C PRO A 141 -25.25 -8.96 10.46
N GLN A 142 -24.31 -8.59 11.34
CA GLN A 142 -23.93 -7.18 11.60
C GLN A 142 -22.51 -6.99 12.15
N GLY A 143 -21.58 -7.94 11.96
CA GLY A 143 -20.36 -8.02 12.78
C GLY A 143 -19.10 -7.32 12.27
N TRP A 144 -18.99 -7.07 10.98
CA TRP A 144 -17.89 -6.28 10.43
C TRP A 144 -18.27 -5.68 9.09
N ASP A 145 -17.98 -4.39 8.93
CA ASP A 145 -18.31 -3.64 7.73
C ASP A 145 -17.49 -4.18 6.54
N LYS A 146 -18.12 -4.96 5.66
CA LYS A 146 -17.46 -5.46 4.43
C LYS A 146 -17.11 -4.34 3.44
N THR A 147 -17.53 -3.09 3.71
CA THR A 147 -17.13 -1.87 3.01
C THR A 147 -16.03 -1.12 3.76
N TYR A 148 -14.84 -1.71 3.89
CA TYR A 148 -13.66 -0.98 4.39
C TYR A 148 -13.16 0.04 3.35
N CYS A 149 -13.65 1.28 3.43
CA CYS A 149 -12.98 2.43 2.85
C CYS A 149 -12.17 3.12 3.96
N PHE A 150 -10.85 3.23 3.79
CA PHE A 150 -10.04 4.12 4.61
C PHE A 150 -10.52 5.55 4.38
N GLU A 151 -11.22 6.14 5.35
CA GLU A 151 -11.29 7.59 5.43
C GLU A 151 -9.90 8.08 5.83
N ILE A 152 -9.11 8.47 4.83
CA ILE A 152 -7.83 9.14 5.03
C ILE A 152 -8.13 10.41 5.85
N PRO A 153 -7.62 10.55 7.09
CA PRO A 153 -7.81 11.77 7.86
C PRO A 153 -7.31 12.97 7.04
N ARG A 154 -8.15 14.00 6.95
CA ARG A 154 -7.81 15.27 6.30
C ARG A 154 -6.67 15.99 7.03
#